data_AF-A0A3D8TRK1-F1
#
_entry.id   AF-A0A3D8TRK1-F1
#
_cell.length_a   1.000
_cell.length_b   1.000
_cell.length_c   1.000
_cell.angle_alpha   90.00
_cell.angle_beta   90.00
_cell.angle_gamma   90.00
#
_symmetry.space_group_name_H-M   'P 1'
#
loop_
_entity.id
_entity.type
_entity.pdbx_description
1 polymer ?
#
loop_
_entity_poly.entity_id
_entity_poly.type
_entity_poly.pdbx_seq_one_letter_code
_entity_poly.pdbx_strand_id
1 'polypeptide(L)'
;MSFGKLWKQQITKSKLFTPLYIGLGVLVILYSFSFIPVYLGADDLSSAFQSIFSRFLLFIVYFNVSLIANLSVLHLQINDIAFTQSRKTWLQQACLQLFLVNLLIWITWLFSTIISFIFSSRFPALTSFATSFVLKSLTLFLSQLILASLCILLYFAFRSKLLTFIAAFLFNIICFALSLNELPSVIYEYIGMKNLLQEIATLFITTGIMIVILLCAYVTLMKKDIL
;
A
#
# COMPACT_ATOMS: atom_id res chain seq x y z
N MET A 1 -12.35 24.54 -6.77
CA MET A 1 -12.53 23.42 -7.75
C MET A 1 -13.31 22.32 -7.05
N SER A 2 -14.37 21.78 -7.66
CA SER A 2 -15.14 20.69 -7.02
C SER A 2 -14.34 19.37 -7.03
N PHE A 3 -14.49 18.56 -5.99
CA PHE A 3 -13.82 17.27 -5.84
C PHE A 3 -14.01 16.35 -7.07
N GLY A 4 -15.22 16.35 -7.64
CA GLY A 4 -15.53 15.57 -8.86
C GLY A 4 -14.72 15.98 -10.10
N LYS A 5 -14.37 17.27 -10.25
CA LYS A 5 -13.50 17.73 -11.36
C LYS A 5 -12.06 17.24 -11.18
N LEU A 6 -11.54 17.29 -9.95
CA LEU A 6 -10.22 16.72 -9.61
C LEU A 6 -10.20 15.22 -9.89
N TRP A 7 -11.21 14.49 -9.43
CA TRP A 7 -11.34 13.05 -9.67
C TRP A 7 -11.30 12.68 -11.17
N LYS A 8 -12.12 13.35 -11.99
CA LYS A 8 -12.15 13.12 -13.44
C LYS A 8 -10.81 13.43 -14.11
N GLN A 9 -10.14 14.50 -13.67
CA GLN A 9 -8.83 14.89 -14.18
C GLN A 9 -7.76 13.84 -13.84
N GLN A 10 -7.77 13.28 -12.62
CA GLN A 10 -6.81 12.26 -12.21
C GLN A 10 -7.04 10.92 -12.93
N ILE A 11 -8.30 10.51 -13.13
CA ILE A 11 -8.64 9.33 -13.96
C ILE A 11 -8.18 9.52 -15.41
N THR A 12 -8.33 10.71 -15.97
CA THR A 12 -7.92 10.95 -17.36
C THR A 12 -6.40 10.86 -17.50
N LYS A 13 -5.65 11.32 -16.50
CA LYS A 13 -4.19 11.24 -16.47
C LYS A 13 -3.66 9.86 -16.12
N SER A 14 -4.41 9.04 -15.37
CA SER A 14 -3.98 7.67 -15.09
C SER A 14 -3.76 6.88 -16.39
N LYS A 15 -4.44 7.25 -17.49
CA LYS A 15 -4.20 6.69 -18.83
C LYS A 15 -2.76 6.89 -19.35
N LEU A 16 -2.08 7.98 -18.99
CA LEU A 16 -0.67 8.19 -19.35
C LEU A 16 0.28 7.21 -18.62
N PHE A 17 -0.13 6.73 -17.45
CA PHE A 17 0.64 5.78 -16.65
C PHE A 17 0.23 4.32 -16.90
N THR A 18 -0.62 4.05 -17.90
CA THR A 18 -1.09 2.68 -18.23
C THR A 18 0.04 1.66 -18.39
N PRO A 19 1.15 1.95 -19.10
CA PRO A 19 2.24 0.98 -19.25
C PRO A 19 2.89 0.61 -17.91
N LEU A 20 3.05 1.60 -17.03
CA LEU A 20 3.57 1.41 -15.68
C LEU A 20 2.61 0.55 -14.85
N TYR A 21 1.30 0.82 -14.92
CA TYR A 21 0.29 -0.01 -14.24
C TYR A 21 0.28 -1.45 -14.73
N ILE A 22 0.43 -1.67 -16.04
CA ILE A 22 0.52 -3.02 -16.61
C ILE A 22 1.78 -3.73 -16.08
N GLY A 23 2.94 -3.08 -16.13
CA GLY A 23 4.19 -3.66 -15.63
C GLY A 23 4.15 -4.02 -14.15
N LEU A 24 3.64 -3.11 -13.32
CA LEU A 24 3.46 -3.35 -11.87
C LEU A 24 2.43 -4.46 -11.62
N GLY A 25 1.33 -4.49 -12.39
CA GLY A 25 0.32 -5.54 -12.30
C GLY A 25 0.88 -6.92 -12.64
N VAL A 26 1.70 -7.03 -13.69
CA VAL A 26 2.40 -8.28 -14.04
C VAL A 26 3.32 -8.72 -12.91
N LEU A 27 4.10 -7.82 -12.30
CA LEU A 27 4.96 -8.17 -11.16
C LEU A 27 4.16 -8.68 -9.96
N VAL A 28 3.04 -8.04 -9.63
CA VAL A 28 2.15 -8.47 -8.54
C VAL A 28 1.53 -9.84 -8.84
N ILE A 29 1.13 -10.09 -10.10
CA ILE A 29 0.61 -11.39 -10.52
C ILE A 29 1.71 -12.46 -10.39
N LEU A 30 2.89 -12.24 -10.97
CA LEU A 30 4.01 -13.18 -10.90
C LEU A 30 4.39 -13.50 -9.44
N TYR A 31 4.34 -12.50 -8.57
CA TYR A 31 4.50 -12.66 -7.14
C TYR A 31 3.46 -13.63 -6.54
N SER A 32 2.16 -13.42 -6.76
CA SER A 32 1.13 -14.31 -6.24
C SER A 32 1.25 -15.74 -6.78
N PHE A 33 1.60 -15.90 -8.06
CA PHE A 33 1.80 -17.22 -8.68
C PHE A 33 3.06 -17.93 -8.16
N SER A 34 4.08 -17.20 -7.70
CA SER A 34 5.28 -17.80 -7.10
C SER A 34 5.00 -18.59 -5.82
N PHE A 35 3.84 -18.40 -5.20
CA PHE A 35 3.42 -19.19 -4.05
C PHE A 35 2.73 -20.51 -4.37
N ILE A 36 2.38 -20.79 -5.64
CA ILE A 36 1.72 -22.07 -5.98
C ILE A 36 2.52 -23.30 -5.48
N PRO A 37 3.85 -23.38 -5.67
CA PRO A 37 4.65 -24.47 -5.11
C PRO A 37 4.59 -24.52 -3.56
N VAL A 38 4.57 -23.36 -2.91
CA VAL A 38 4.48 -23.24 -1.45
C VAL A 38 3.12 -23.75 -0.94
N TYR A 39 2.03 -23.43 -1.62
CA TYR A 39 0.69 -23.91 -1.28
C TYR A 39 0.55 -25.43 -1.49
N LEU A 40 1.18 -25.98 -2.52
CA LEU A 40 1.18 -27.41 -2.78
C LEU A 40 1.96 -28.18 -1.72
N GLY A 41 3.10 -27.66 -1.29
CA GLY A 41 3.96 -28.26 -0.26
C GLY A 41 3.53 -28.01 1.19
N ALA A 42 2.43 -27.30 1.44
CA ALA A 42 1.95 -27.01 2.78
C ALA A 42 1.31 -28.24 3.45
N ASP A 43 1.75 -28.61 4.65
CA ASP A 43 1.28 -29.79 5.39
C ASP A 43 -0.21 -29.66 5.81
N ASP A 44 -0.68 -28.44 6.07
CA ASP A 44 -2.03 -28.16 6.54
C ASP A 44 -2.64 -26.89 5.91
N LEU A 45 -3.96 -26.69 6.08
CA LEU A 45 -4.67 -25.53 5.52
C LEU A 45 -4.23 -24.21 6.20
N SER A 46 -3.80 -24.28 7.47
CA SER A 46 -3.36 -23.09 8.22
C SER A 46 -2.02 -22.57 7.68
N SER A 47 -1.03 -23.45 7.45
CA SER A 47 0.26 -23.02 6.86
C SER A 47 0.09 -22.48 5.45
N ALA A 48 -0.77 -23.11 4.63
CA ALA A 48 -1.12 -22.60 3.31
C ALA A 48 -1.70 -21.17 3.41
N PHE A 49 -2.62 -20.93 4.34
CA PHE A 49 -3.21 -19.60 4.58
C PHE A 49 -2.19 -18.56 5.08
N GLN A 50 -1.32 -18.92 6.03
CA GLN A 50 -0.33 -18.01 6.58
C GLN A 50 0.74 -17.62 5.55
N SER A 51 1.08 -18.52 4.62
CA SER A 51 2.11 -18.28 3.61
C SER A 51 1.81 -17.08 2.71
N ILE A 52 0.52 -16.77 2.47
CA ILE A 52 0.06 -15.58 1.72
C ILE A 52 0.61 -14.28 2.32
N PHE A 53 0.66 -14.23 3.66
CA PHE A 53 1.06 -13.07 4.43
C PHE A 53 2.53 -13.13 4.84
N SER A 54 3.35 -13.85 4.08
CA SER A 54 4.79 -13.97 4.31
C SER A 54 5.46 -12.59 4.31
N ARG A 55 6.09 -12.25 5.44
CA ARG A 55 6.79 -10.97 5.67
C ARG A 55 7.82 -10.70 4.58
N PHE A 56 8.60 -11.73 4.27
CA PHE A 56 9.76 -11.63 3.38
C PHE A 56 9.34 -11.27 1.95
N LEU A 57 8.30 -11.92 1.42
CA LEU A 57 7.91 -11.68 0.05
C LEU A 57 7.06 -10.41 -0.12
N LEU A 58 6.24 -10.08 0.89
CA LEU A 58 5.57 -8.79 0.93
C LEU A 58 6.58 -7.63 1.00
N PHE A 59 7.66 -7.79 1.76
CA PHE A 59 8.77 -6.83 1.78
C PHE A 59 9.46 -6.71 0.42
N ILE A 60 9.94 -7.82 -0.16
CA ILE A 60 10.75 -7.81 -1.37
C ILE A 60 9.98 -7.31 -2.59
N VAL A 61 8.73 -7.77 -2.77
CA VAL A 61 7.96 -7.46 -3.97
C VAL A 61 6.86 -6.45 -3.67
N TYR A 62 5.86 -6.81 -2.85
CA TYR A 62 4.61 -6.05 -2.75
C TYR A 62 4.81 -4.59 -2.32
N PHE A 63 5.50 -4.35 -1.21
CA PHE A 63 5.71 -3.00 -0.70
C PHE A 63 6.71 -2.19 -1.54
N ASN A 64 7.73 -2.84 -2.11
CA ASN A 64 8.69 -2.16 -2.99
C ASN A 64 8.04 -1.72 -4.31
N VAL A 65 7.20 -2.58 -4.91
CA VAL A 65 6.37 -2.25 -6.07
C VAL A 65 5.45 -1.08 -5.73
N SER A 66 4.79 -1.09 -4.56
CA SER A 66 3.97 0.03 -4.11
C SER A 66 4.77 1.33 -3.97
N LEU A 67 5.95 1.31 -3.36
CA LEU A 67 6.81 2.50 -3.22
C LEU A 67 7.21 3.09 -4.56
N ILE A 68 7.64 2.25 -5.51
CA ILE A 68 8.01 2.69 -6.86
C ILE A 68 6.80 3.29 -7.57
N ALA A 69 5.65 2.61 -7.50
CA ALA A 69 4.40 3.06 -8.13
C ALA A 69 3.95 4.41 -7.57
N ASN A 70 3.98 4.54 -6.24
CA ASN A 70 3.60 5.74 -5.53
C ASN A 70 4.39 6.96 -6.01
N LEU A 71 5.72 6.85 -6.08
CA LEU A 71 6.57 7.98 -6.49
C LEU A 71 6.55 8.23 -7.99
N SER A 72 6.33 7.20 -8.80
CA SER A 72 6.20 7.34 -10.25
C SER A 72 4.96 8.17 -10.61
N VAL A 73 3.84 7.90 -9.96
CA VAL A 73 2.55 8.54 -10.24
C VAL A 73 2.42 9.90 -9.54
N LEU A 74 3.11 10.11 -8.42
CA LEU A 74 3.06 11.38 -7.69
C LEU A 74 3.53 12.53 -8.59
N HIS A 75 2.58 13.36 -9.02
CA HIS A 75 2.83 14.54 -9.83
C HIS A 75 1.87 15.66 -9.43
N LEU A 76 2.40 16.68 -8.77
CA LEU A 76 1.66 17.87 -8.36
C LEU A 76 1.63 18.87 -9.52
N GLN A 77 0.49 19.51 -9.77
CA GLN A 77 0.39 20.55 -10.79
C GLN A 77 0.34 21.93 -10.16
N ILE A 78 1.21 22.81 -10.66
CA ILE A 78 1.27 24.22 -10.22
C ILE A 78 0.04 24.98 -10.75
N ASN A 79 -0.42 24.65 -11.98
CA ASN A 79 -1.58 25.31 -12.59
C ASN A 79 -2.87 25.13 -11.77
N ASP A 80 -3.05 23.99 -11.12
CA ASP A 80 -4.25 23.75 -10.30
C ASP A 80 -4.26 24.63 -9.03
N ILE A 81 -3.10 25.07 -8.53
CA ILE A 81 -3.01 26.12 -7.49
C ILE A 81 -3.39 27.47 -8.05
N ALA A 82 -2.91 27.84 -9.23
CA ALA A 82 -3.23 29.14 -9.83
C ALA A 82 -4.75 29.33 -9.95
N PHE A 83 -5.50 28.25 -10.23
CA PHE A 83 -6.96 28.29 -10.30
C PHE A 83 -7.70 28.15 -8.95
N THR A 84 -7.09 27.52 -7.93
CA THR A 84 -7.77 27.27 -6.63
C THR A 84 -7.28 28.14 -5.47
N GLN A 85 -6.16 28.85 -5.65
CA GLN A 85 -5.48 29.68 -4.65
C GLN A 85 -5.24 28.98 -3.29
N SER A 86 -5.24 27.64 -3.25
CA SER A 86 -5.17 26.88 -2.00
C SER A 86 -4.12 25.78 -2.07
N ARG A 87 -3.19 25.80 -1.11
CA ARG A 87 -2.15 24.76 -0.94
C ARG A 87 -2.77 23.38 -0.61
N LYS A 88 -3.99 23.35 -0.06
CA LYS A 88 -4.70 22.10 0.27
C LYS A 88 -4.96 21.23 -0.95
N THR A 89 -5.07 21.83 -2.14
CA THR A 89 -5.31 21.13 -3.39
C THR A 89 -4.17 20.15 -3.72
N TRP A 90 -2.91 20.48 -3.38
CA TRP A 90 -1.78 19.56 -3.59
C TRP A 90 -1.87 18.30 -2.74
N LEU A 91 -2.22 18.45 -1.45
CA LEU A 91 -2.42 17.30 -0.58
C LEU A 91 -3.56 16.43 -1.09
N GLN A 92 -4.69 17.03 -1.49
CA GLN A 92 -5.84 16.30 -2.03
C GLN A 92 -5.48 15.54 -3.31
N GLN A 93 -4.71 16.16 -4.22
CA GLN A 93 -4.24 15.50 -5.44
C GLN A 93 -3.31 14.33 -5.13
N ALA A 94 -2.32 14.53 -4.25
CA ALA A 94 -1.39 13.50 -3.84
C ALA A 94 -2.11 12.31 -3.20
N CYS A 95 -3.00 12.56 -2.24
CA CYS A 95 -3.80 11.53 -1.58
C CYS A 95 -4.64 10.75 -2.60
N LEU A 96 -5.31 11.42 -3.53
CA LEU A 96 -6.16 10.77 -4.52
C LEU A 96 -5.35 9.93 -5.51
N GLN A 97 -4.24 10.46 -6.03
CA GLN A 97 -3.33 9.73 -6.91
C GLN A 97 -2.84 8.45 -6.23
N LEU A 98 -2.26 8.59 -5.04
CA LEU A 98 -1.69 7.47 -4.31
C LEU A 98 -2.75 6.45 -3.88
N PHE A 99 -3.92 6.90 -3.44
CA PHE A 99 -5.02 6.00 -3.10
C PHE A 99 -5.43 5.12 -4.29
N LEU A 100 -5.60 5.72 -5.49
CA LEU A 100 -5.96 4.97 -6.70
C LEU A 100 -4.92 3.93 -7.08
N VAL A 101 -3.63 4.28 -7.04
CA VAL A 101 -2.53 3.35 -7.37
C VAL A 101 -2.51 2.18 -6.40
N ASN A 102 -2.62 2.45 -5.10
CA ASN A 102 -2.58 1.39 -4.10
C ASN A 102 -3.82 0.52 -4.13
N LEU A 103 -4.99 1.09 -4.44
CA LEU A 103 -6.22 0.33 -4.65
C LEU A 103 -6.07 -0.65 -5.82
N LEU A 104 -5.47 -0.22 -6.94
CA LEU A 104 -5.21 -1.09 -8.08
C LEU A 104 -4.26 -2.23 -7.72
N ILE A 105 -3.13 -1.93 -7.08
CA ILE A 105 -2.16 -2.95 -6.63
C ILE A 105 -2.83 -3.97 -5.70
N TRP A 106 -3.62 -3.49 -4.73
CA TRP A 106 -4.32 -4.34 -3.77
C TRP A 106 -5.35 -5.24 -4.44
N ILE A 107 -6.18 -4.70 -5.34
CA ILE A 107 -7.16 -5.48 -6.11
C ILE A 107 -6.46 -6.54 -6.97
N THR A 108 -5.39 -6.18 -7.68
CA THR A 108 -4.62 -7.12 -8.52
C THR A 108 -4.01 -8.25 -7.67
N TRP A 109 -3.46 -7.91 -6.50
CA TRP A 109 -2.94 -8.91 -5.57
C TRP A 109 -4.04 -9.82 -5.02
N LEU A 110 -5.18 -9.25 -4.63
CA LEU A 110 -6.31 -10.00 -4.09
C LEU A 110 -6.84 -11.03 -5.12
N PHE A 111 -7.07 -10.59 -6.36
CA PHE A 111 -7.51 -11.48 -7.44
C PHE A 111 -6.48 -12.56 -7.77
N SER A 112 -5.21 -12.18 -7.92
CA SER A 112 -4.16 -13.14 -8.25
C SER A 112 -3.95 -14.17 -7.13
N THR A 113 -4.04 -13.77 -5.86
CA THR A 113 -3.99 -14.68 -4.71
C THR A 113 -5.15 -15.68 -4.76
N ILE A 114 -6.40 -15.22 -4.94
CA ILE A 114 -7.57 -16.12 -5.05
C ILE A 114 -7.38 -17.13 -6.18
N ILE A 115 -6.91 -16.67 -7.35
CA ILE A 115 -6.64 -17.53 -8.50
C ILE A 115 -5.57 -18.58 -8.17
N SER A 116 -4.48 -18.19 -7.48
CA SER A 116 -3.43 -19.14 -7.07
C SER A 116 -3.93 -20.21 -6.09
N PHE A 117 -4.90 -19.90 -5.22
CA PHE A 117 -5.55 -20.88 -4.35
C PHE A 117 -6.44 -21.88 -5.10
N ILE A 118 -7.11 -21.41 -6.15
CA ILE A 118 -7.91 -22.26 -7.02
C ILE A 118 -6.99 -23.25 -7.76
N PHE A 119 -5.91 -22.75 -8.37
CA PHE A 119 -4.96 -23.60 -9.10
C PHE A 119 -4.21 -24.60 -8.22
N SER A 120 -3.92 -24.24 -6.96
CA SER A 120 -3.28 -25.16 -6.00
C SER A 120 -4.25 -26.12 -5.33
N SER A 121 -5.55 -26.08 -5.67
CA SER A 121 -6.60 -26.88 -5.01
C SER A 121 -6.69 -26.66 -3.49
N ARG A 122 -6.14 -25.55 -2.99
CA ARG A 122 -6.18 -25.14 -1.57
C ARG A 122 -7.27 -24.12 -1.28
N PHE A 123 -8.18 -23.86 -2.23
CA PHE A 123 -9.33 -22.96 -2.03
C PHE A 123 -10.11 -23.18 -0.72
N PRO A 124 -10.28 -24.42 -0.19
CA PRO A 124 -10.90 -24.63 1.12
C PRO A 124 -10.20 -23.92 2.30
N ALA A 125 -8.89 -23.65 2.21
CA ALA A 125 -8.18 -22.86 3.23
C ALA A 125 -8.73 -21.42 3.28
N LEU A 126 -8.95 -20.81 2.13
CA LEU A 126 -9.41 -19.42 2.03
C LEU A 126 -10.86 -19.27 2.51
N THR A 127 -11.71 -20.26 2.26
CA THR A 127 -13.09 -20.26 2.76
C THR A 127 -13.17 -20.53 4.26
N SER A 128 -12.35 -21.46 4.78
CA SER A 128 -12.30 -21.79 6.21
C SER A 128 -11.82 -20.61 7.06
N PHE A 129 -10.93 -19.77 6.52
CA PHE A 129 -10.39 -18.58 7.18
C PHE A 129 -10.89 -17.26 6.57
N ALA A 130 -12.08 -17.25 5.96
CA ALA A 130 -12.57 -16.11 5.17
C ALA A 130 -12.59 -14.78 5.95
N THR A 131 -13.00 -14.79 7.21
CA THR A 131 -13.03 -13.58 8.06
C THR A 131 -11.64 -13.03 8.33
N SER A 132 -10.69 -13.89 8.75
CA SER A 132 -9.29 -13.49 8.96
C SER A 132 -8.62 -13.07 7.64
N PHE A 133 -8.96 -13.71 6.51
CA PHE A 133 -8.49 -13.29 5.19
C PHE A 133 -8.89 -11.85 4.87
N VAL A 134 -10.17 -11.51 5.05
CA VAL A 134 -10.69 -10.15 4.81
C VAL A 134 -10.00 -9.14 5.73
N LEU A 135 -9.90 -9.43 7.03
CA LEU A 135 -9.29 -8.52 8.00
C LEU A 135 -7.79 -8.30 7.76
N LYS A 136 -7.04 -9.37 7.48
CA LYS A 136 -5.61 -9.27 7.15
C LYS A 136 -5.37 -8.58 5.81
N SER A 137 -6.21 -8.83 4.81
CA SER A 137 -6.16 -8.15 3.52
C SER A 137 -6.42 -6.64 3.65
N LEU A 138 -7.39 -6.24 4.49
CA LEU A 138 -7.64 -4.83 4.81
C LEU A 138 -6.47 -4.20 5.58
N THR A 139 -5.87 -4.94 6.52
CA THR A 139 -4.71 -4.46 7.27
C THR A 139 -3.49 -4.29 6.36
N LEU A 140 -3.29 -5.19 5.38
CA LEU A 140 -2.26 -5.08 4.35
C LEU A 140 -2.48 -3.82 3.49
N PHE A 141 -3.73 -3.57 3.09
CA PHE A 141 -4.10 -2.35 2.36
C PHE A 141 -3.80 -1.08 3.16
N LEU A 142 -4.15 -1.05 4.45
CA LEU A 142 -3.82 0.08 5.33
C LEU A 142 -2.32 0.27 5.48
N SER A 143 -1.55 -0.82 5.61
CA SER A 143 -0.08 -0.76 5.69
C SER A 143 0.53 -0.15 4.43
N GLN A 144 -0.04 -0.46 3.27
CA GLN A 144 0.32 0.14 2.00
C GLN A 144 -0.03 1.64 1.93
N LEU A 145 -1.20 2.04 2.46
CA LEU A 145 -1.60 3.44 2.56
C LEU A 145 -0.74 4.23 3.57
N ILE A 146 -0.22 3.60 4.63
CA ILE A 146 0.74 4.21 5.54
C ILE A 146 2.03 4.55 4.79
N LEU A 147 2.59 3.60 4.03
CA LEU A 147 3.76 3.86 3.18
C LEU A 147 3.49 4.96 2.15
N ALA A 148 2.31 4.97 1.54
CA ALA A 148 1.91 6.01 0.61
C ALA A 148 1.84 7.39 1.29
N SER A 149 1.26 7.48 2.48
CA SER A 149 1.17 8.70 3.27
C SER A 149 2.55 9.20 3.70
N LEU A 150 3.46 8.28 4.04
CA LEU A 150 4.86 8.58 4.32
C LEU A 150 5.55 9.17 3.08
N CYS A 151 5.32 8.60 1.88
CA CYS A 151 5.82 9.16 0.64
C CYS A 151 5.33 10.60 0.41
N ILE A 152 4.07 10.93 0.72
CA ILE A 152 3.56 12.31 0.62
C ILE A 152 4.35 13.24 1.55
N LEU A 153 4.45 12.87 2.83
CA LEU A 153 5.14 13.63 3.86
C LEU A 153 6.60 13.91 3.44
N LEU A 154 7.33 12.86 3.09
CA LEU A 154 8.73 12.92 2.70
C LEU A 154 8.91 13.68 1.37
N TYR A 155 7.99 13.55 0.42
CA TYR A 155 8.05 14.31 -0.82
C TYR A 155 7.86 15.82 -0.58
N PHE A 156 6.94 16.22 0.27
CA PHE A 156 6.80 17.63 0.66
C PHE A 156 8.04 18.13 1.42
N ALA A 157 8.64 17.29 2.26
CA ALA A 157 9.84 17.60 3.02
C ALA A 157 11.09 17.75 2.13
N PHE A 158 11.33 16.85 1.16
CA PHE A 158 12.55 16.83 0.35
C PHE A 158 12.42 17.45 -1.04
N ARG A 159 11.21 17.48 -1.62
CA ARG A 159 10.96 17.83 -3.04
C ARG A 159 11.73 16.99 -4.06
N SER A 160 12.26 15.83 -3.65
CA SER A 160 13.00 14.91 -4.51
C SER A 160 12.41 13.52 -4.42
N LYS A 161 12.00 12.96 -5.57
CA LYS A 161 11.47 11.58 -5.63
C LYS A 161 12.52 10.56 -5.18
N LEU A 162 13.79 10.77 -5.51
CA LEU A 162 14.88 9.86 -5.14
C LEU A 162 15.11 9.84 -3.63
N LEU A 163 15.24 11.01 -2.98
CA LEU A 163 15.41 11.08 -1.52
C LEU A 163 14.18 10.53 -0.78
N THR A 164 13.00 10.80 -1.33
CA THR A 164 11.74 10.25 -0.80
C THR A 164 11.73 8.73 -0.87
N PHE A 165 12.16 8.14 -1.99
CA PHE A 165 12.28 6.70 -2.15
C PHE A 165 13.23 6.10 -1.13
N ILE A 166 14.46 6.63 -1.04
CA ILE A 166 15.49 6.11 -0.12
C ILE A 166 14.98 6.13 1.32
N ALA A 167 14.41 7.26 1.77
CA ALA A 167 13.91 7.37 3.14
C ALA A 167 12.70 6.47 3.42
N ALA A 168 11.74 6.37 2.51
CA ALA A 168 10.58 5.48 2.66
C ALA A 168 10.99 4.00 2.61
N PHE A 169 11.95 3.65 1.77
CA PHE A 169 12.51 2.30 1.67
C PHE A 169 13.28 1.93 2.93
N LEU A 170 14.12 2.82 3.48
CA LEU A 170 14.79 2.61 4.76
C LEU A 170 13.80 2.42 5.91
N PHE A 171 12.71 3.20 5.95
CA PHE A 171 11.64 3.00 6.91
C PHE A 171 11.01 1.60 6.77
N ASN A 172 10.71 1.16 5.55
CA ASN A 172 10.21 -0.18 5.29
C ASN A 172 11.19 -1.28 5.74
N ILE A 173 12.49 -1.11 5.48
CA ILE A 173 13.55 -2.02 5.96
C ILE A 173 13.55 -2.10 7.49
N ILE A 174 13.47 -0.97 8.19
CA ILE A 174 13.45 -0.95 9.66
C ILE A 174 12.22 -1.69 10.17
N CYS A 175 11.04 -1.40 9.62
CA CYS A 175 9.81 -2.11 9.99
C CYS A 175 9.89 -3.61 9.70
N PHE A 176 10.53 -4.00 8.60
CA PHE A 176 10.75 -5.39 8.25
C PHE A 176 11.71 -6.08 9.23
N ALA A 177 12.84 -5.44 9.56
CA ALA A 177 13.81 -5.95 10.54
C ALA A 177 13.19 -6.11 11.94
N LEU A 178 12.38 -5.13 12.39
CA LEU A 178 11.61 -5.25 13.63
C LEU A 178 10.68 -6.46 13.59
N SER A 179 9.99 -6.66 12.47
CA SER A 179 9.09 -7.80 12.31
C SER A 179 9.81 -9.15 12.32
N LEU A 180 11.03 -9.25 11.78
CA LEU A 180 11.81 -10.49 11.83
C LEU A 180 12.21 -10.86 13.27
N ASN A 181 12.44 -9.86 14.11
CA ASN A 181 12.75 -10.03 15.54
C ASN A 181 11.48 -10.11 16.41
N GLU A 182 10.30 -10.33 15.81
CA GLU A 182 9.01 -10.41 16.50
C GLU A 182 8.64 -9.17 17.33
N LEU A 183 9.25 -8.02 17.02
CA LEU A 183 8.94 -6.75 17.65
C LEU A 183 7.73 -6.09 16.97
N PRO A 184 6.97 -5.25 17.70
CA PRO A 184 5.87 -4.48 17.12
C PRO A 184 6.33 -3.65 15.93
N SER A 185 5.57 -3.71 14.84
CA SER A 185 5.93 -3.09 13.57
C SER A 185 4.69 -2.56 12.86
N VAL A 186 4.66 -1.26 12.64
CA VAL A 186 3.52 -0.53 12.04
C VAL A 186 3.09 -1.12 10.68
N ILE A 187 4.03 -1.61 9.89
CA ILE A 187 3.76 -2.15 8.54
C ILE A 187 3.46 -3.65 8.58
N TYR A 188 4.03 -4.40 9.53
CA TYR A 188 3.99 -5.87 9.52
C TYR A 188 3.17 -6.43 10.69
N GLU A 189 2.27 -5.64 11.26
CA GLU A 189 1.46 -6.04 12.41
C GLU A 189 0.36 -7.06 12.07
N TYR A 190 0.09 -7.33 10.78
CA TYR A 190 -0.91 -8.30 10.33
C TYR A 190 -0.46 -9.77 10.38
N ILE A 191 0.82 -10.02 10.71
CA ILE A 191 1.35 -11.40 10.75
C ILE A 191 1.01 -12.09 12.07
N GLY A 192 0.65 -13.36 11.96
CA GLY A 192 0.26 -14.23 13.09
C GLY A 192 -1.25 -14.49 13.12
N MET A 193 -1.66 -15.54 13.82
CA MET A 193 -3.07 -15.74 14.16
C MET A 193 -3.38 -14.86 15.37
N LYS A 194 -4.21 -13.83 15.17
CA LYS A 194 -4.70 -12.95 16.23
C LYS A 194 -6.16 -13.26 16.49
N ASN A 195 -6.61 -13.03 17.71
CA ASN A 195 -8.04 -13.08 17.99
C ASN A 195 -8.74 -11.93 17.25
N LEU A 196 -10.01 -12.12 16.88
CA LEU A 196 -10.77 -11.13 16.10
C LEU A 196 -10.74 -9.71 16.69
N LEU A 197 -10.82 -9.59 18.02
CA LEU A 197 -10.72 -8.30 18.72
C LEU A 197 -9.36 -7.61 18.47
N GLN A 198 -8.27 -8.38 18.46
CA GLN A 198 -6.92 -7.86 18.22
C GLN A 198 -6.74 -7.46 16.75
N GLU A 199 -7.32 -8.19 15.80
CA GLU A 199 -7.31 -7.81 14.38
C GLU A 199 -8.05 -6.48 14.17
N ILE A 200 -9.23 -6.31 14.77
CA ILE A 200 -10.00 -5.06 14.71
C ILE A 200 -9.22 -3.90 15.37
N ALA A 201 -8.65 -4.13 16.55
CA ALA A 201 -7.84 -3.12 17.23
C ALA A 201 -6.63 -2.69 16.35
N THR A 202 -5.99 -3.64 15.67
CA THR A 202 -4.89 -3.37 14.74
C THR A 202 -5.34 -2.46 13.59
N LEU A 203 -6.55 -2.67 13.03
CA LEU A 203 -7.12 -1.79 12.00
C LEU A 203 -7.32 -0.34 12.49
N PHE A 204 -7.83 -0.16 13.71
CA PHE A 204 -8.02 1.18 14.27
C PHE A 204 -6.68 1.88 14.55
N ILE A 205 -5.71 1.18 15.12
CA ILE A 205 -4.38 1.72 15.41
C ILE A 205 -3.67 2.13 14.11
N THR A 206 -3.65 1.25 13.11
CA THR A 206 -3.03 1.54 11.80
C THR A 206 -3.70 2.71 11.09
N THR A 207 -5.03 2.81 11.15
CA THR A 207 -5.78 3.95 10.62
C THR A 207 -5.41 5.25 11.35
N GLY A 208 -5.31 5.21 12.69
CA GLY A 208 -4.88 6.34 13.51
C GLY A 208 -3.49 6.85 13.12
N ILE A 209 -2.53 5.93 12.97
CA ILE A 209 -1.15 6.25 12.53
C ILE A 209 -1.16 6.89 11.15
N MET A 210 -1.92 6.34 10.19
CA MET A 210 -2.06 6.93 8.85
C MET A 210 -2.58 8.37 8.91
N ILE A 211 -3.61 8.64 9.71
CA ILE A 211 -4.17 9.99 9.88
C ILE A 211 -3.12 10.94 10.46
N VAL A 212 -2.36 10.51 11.47
CA VAL A 212 -1.28 11.33 12.06
C VAL A 212 -0.22 11.69 11.02
N ILE A 213 0.22 10.73 10.19
CA ILE A 213 1.20 10.99 9.12
C ILE A 213 0.65 12.02 8.11
N LEU A 214 -0.62 11.90 7.71
CA LEU A 214 -1.26 12.86 6.80
C LEU A 214 -1.40 14.25 7.41
N LEU A 215 -1.68 14.35 8.71
CA LEU A 215 -1.69 15.63 9.44
C LEU A 215 -0.28 16.24 9.47
N CYS A 216 0.76 15.44 9.72
CA CYS A 216 2.15 15.90 9.62
C CYS A 216 2.48 16.40 8.21
N ALA A 217 2.02 15.70 7.16
CA ALA A 217 2.22 16.11 5.77
C ALA A 217 1.53 17.44 5.48
N TYR A 218 0.31 17.62 5.98
CA TYR A 218 -0.43 18.89 5.90
C TYR A 218 0.31 20.05 6.57
N VAL A 219 0.77 19.86 7.82
CA VAL A 219 1.53 20.89 8.55
C VAL A 219 2.83 21.23 7.83
N THR A 220 3.56 20.22 7.33
CA THR A 220 4.81 20.40 6.58
C THR A 220 4.57 21.21 5.31
N LEU A 221 3.49 20.93 4.59
CA LEU A 221 3.09 21.66 3.40
C LEU A 221 2.75 23.13 3.69
N MET A 222 2.07 23.40 4.81
CA MET A 222 1.66 24.76 5.17
C MET A 222 2.83 25.64 5.63
N LYS A 223 3.80 25.06 6.35
CA LYS A 223 4.96 25.79 6.89
C LYS A 223 6.04 26.13 5.85
N LYS A 224 6.06 25.44 4.71
CA LYS A 224 7.13 25.57 3.73
C LYS A 224 6.78 26.62 2.69
N ASP A 225 7.67 27.56 2.44
CA ASP A 225 7.51 28.55 1.37
C ASP A 225 7.71 27.88 0.00
N ILE A 226 6.76 28.13 -0.89
CA ILE A 226 6.64 27.48 -2.20
C ILE A 226 7.10 28.43 -3.34
N LEU A 227 7.47 29.66 -3.00
CA LEU A 227 8.06 30.63 -3.93
C LEU A 227 9.59 30.58 -3.83
#